data_AF-A7TA04-F1
#
_entry.id   AF-A7TA04-F1
#
_cell.length_a   1.000
_cell.length_b   1.000
_cell.length_c   1.000
_cell.angle_alpha   90.00
_cell.angle_beta   90.00
_cell.angle_gamma   90.00
#
_symmetry.space_group_name_H-M   'P 1'
#
loop_
_entity.id
_entity.type
_entity.pdbx_description
1 polymer ?
#
loop_
_entity_poly.entity_id
_entity_poly.type
_entity_poly.pdbx_seq_one_letter_code
_entity_poly.pdbx_strand_id
1 'polypeptide(L)'
;MARDVCGVVRDNGAVPATIAILDGQIHVGLTDDKLKKLAQAGQNAVKTSRRDLPYVLSKGLMGGTTVSGTMIAAHKAGIPVFVTGGIGGVHRGAQECKFCRSNNQSIN
;
A
#
# COMPACT_ATOMS: atom_id res chain seq x y z
N MET A 1 10.25 7.84 9.48
CA MET A 1 9.93 6.40 9.39
C MET A 1 10.06 5.82 7.99
N ALA A 2 9.28 6.23 6.99
CA ALA A 2 9.34 5.59 5.65
C ALA A 2 10.74 5.70 4.99
N ARG A 3 11.42 6.84 5.14
CA ARG A 3 12.81 7.02 4.69
C ARG A 3 13.79 6.12 5.43
N ASP A 4 13.65 6.02 6.75
CA ASP A 4 14.55 5.24 7.60
C ASP A 4 14.50 3.75 7.22
N VAL A 5 13.29 3.21 6.99
CA VAL A 5 13.11 1.82 6.51
C VAL A 5 13.74 1.64 5.13
N CYS A 6 13.57 2.58 4.21
CA CYS A 6 14.24 2.53 2.91
C CYS A 6 15.77 2.56 3.05
N GLY A 7 16.31 3.32 4.01
CA GLY A 7 17.74 3.31 4.36
C GLY A 7 18.20 1.92 4.79
N VAL A 8 17.53 1.31 5.77
CA VAL A 8 17.84 -0.05 6.24
C VAL A 8 17.80 -1.07 5.10
N VAL A 9 16.81 -1.00 4.21
CA VAL A 9 16.73 -1.90 3.05
C VAL A 9 17.92 -1.73 2.11
N ARG A 10 18.37 -0.50 1.87
CA ARG A 10 19.57 -0.21 1.06
C ARG A 10 20.85 -0.69 1.73
N ASP A 11 20.98 -0.49 3.04
CA ASP A 11 22.14 -0.94 3.82
C ASP A 11 22.29 -2.46 3.80
N ASN A 12 21.18 -3.20 3.63
CA ASN A 12 21.15 -4.66 3.47
C ASN A 12 21.27 -5.10 1.99
N GLY A 13 21.62 -4.21 1.06
CA GLY A 13 21.90 -4.54 -0.34
C GLY A 13 20.66 -4.70 -1.24
N ALA A 14 19.48 -4.31 -0.78
CA ALA A 14 18.24 -4.38 -1.55
C ALA A 14 17.77 -3.00 -2.04
N VAL A 15 16.95 -2.97 -3.10
CA VAL A 15 16.38 -1.73 -3.63
C VAL A 15 14.97 -1.54 -3.07
N PRO A 16 14.71 -0.52 -2.22
CA PRO A 16 13.38 -0.27 -1.70
C PRO A 16 12.46 0.30 -2.79
N ALA A 17 11.25 -0.24 -2.89
CA ALA A 17 10.21 0.24 -3.79
C ALA A 17 8.93 0.57 -3.00
N THR A 18 8.82 1.81 -2.51
CA THR A 18 7.57 2.28 -1.89
C THR A 18 6.49 2.38 -2.96
N ILE A 19 5.30 1.86 -2.66
CA ILE A 19 4.18 1.81 -3.60
C ILE A 19 3.06 2.74 -3.09
N ALA A 20 2.48 3.53 -4.00
CA ALA A 20 1.30 4.35 -3.73
C ALA A 20 0.59 4.71 -5.04
N ILE A 21 -0.60 5.30 -4.93
CA ILE A 21 -1.34 5.87 -6.07
C ILE A 21 -1.22 7.39 -6.00
N LEU A 22 -0.74 8.02 -7.06
CA LEU A 22 -0.70 9.47 -7.19
C LEU A 22 -1.39 9.82 -8.51
N ASP A 23 -2.30 10.80 -8.46
CA ASP A 23 -2.99 11.32 -9.65
C ASP A 23 -3.63 10.21 -10.52
N GLY A 24 -4.20 9.18 -9.86
CA GLY A 24 -4.82 8.03 -10.53
C GLY A 24 -3.86 7.01 -11.15
N GLN A 25 -2.56 7.10 -10.87
CA GLN A 25 -1.56 6.16 -11.38
C GLN A 25 -0.84 5.42 -10.25
N ILE A 26 -0.65 4.12 -10.44
CA ILE A 26 0.14 3.30 -9.51
C ILE A 26 1.61 3.62 -9.74
N HIS A 27 2.28 4.07 -8.69
CA HIS A 27 3.72 4.26 -8.68
C HIS A 27 4.39 3.18 -7.83
N VAL A 28 5.40 2.53 -8.41
CA VAL A 28 6.26 1.56 -7.73
C VAL A 28 7.65 2.15 -7.66
N GLY A 29 8.11 2.45 -6.45
CA GLY A 29 9.31 3.26 -6.23
C GLY A 29 8.99 4.75 -6.23
N LEU A 30 8.64 5.30 -5.07
CA LEU A 30 8.44 6.74 -4.92
C LEU A 30 9.77 7.48 -4.80
N THR A 31 9.86 8.63 -5.48
CA THR A 31 10.90 9.63 -5.21
C THR A 31 10.59 10.34 -3.90
N ASP A 32 11.60 11.04 -3.35
CA ASP A 32 11.46 11.71 -2.07
C ASP A 32 10.36 12.79 -2.09
N ASP A 33 10.19 13.48 -3.22
CA ASP A 33 9.13 14.48 -3.40
C ASP A 33 7.74 13.86 -3.51
N LYS A 34 7.62 12.71 -4.17
CA LYS A 34 6.36 11.95 -4.23
C LYS A 34 5.97 11.41 -2.86
N LEU A 35 6.95 10.98 -2.07
CA LEU A 35 6.74 10.52 -0.70
C LEU A 35 6.31 11.69 0.21
N LYS A 36 6.90 12.87 0.05
CA LYS A 36 6.44 14.10 0.73
C LYS A 36 5.02 14.47 0.33
N LYS A 37 4.68 14.44 -0.97
CA LYS A 37 3.32 14.72 -1.45
C LYS A 37 2.29 13.79 -0.81
N LEU A 38 2.59 12.49 -0.75
CA LEU A 38 1.72 11.51 -0.09
C LEU A 38 1.57 11.78 1.41
N ALA A 39 2.67 12.12 2.09
CA ALA A 39 2.63 12.48 3.51
C ALA A 39 1.84 13.76 3.78
N GLN A 40 1.96 14.77 2.92
CA GLN A 40 1.22 16.04 3.00
C GLN A 40 -0.27 15.85 2.73
N ALA A 41 -0.64 14.94 1.84
CA ALA A 41 -2.05 14.61 1.60
C ALA A 41 -2.72 14.05 2.86
N GLY A 42 -2.00 13.32 3.72
CA GLY A 42 -2.50 12.88 5.02
C GLY A 42 -3.85 12.15 4.90
N GLN A 43 -4.89 12.68 5.56
CA GLN A 43 -6.24 12.12 5.55
C GLN A 43 -6.98 12.29 4.20
N ASN A 44 -6.50 13.17 3.32
CA ASN A 44 -7.05 13.34 1.98
C ASN A 44 -6.60 12.21 1.02
N ALA A 45 -5.54 11.47 1.37
CA ALA A 45 -5.15 10.29 0.62
C ALA A 45 -6.10 9.13 0.97
N VAL A 46 -6.75 8.56 -0.05
CA VAL A 46 -7.68 7.45 0.15
C VAL A 46 -6.91 6.22 0.63
N LYS A 47 -7.39 5.56 1.69
CA LYS A 47 -6.83 4.28 2.14
C LYS A 47 -7.28 3.18 1.18
N THR A 48 -6.40 2.77 0.28
CA THR A 48 -6.77 1.94 -0.88
C THR A 48 -6.48 0.46 -0.64
N SER A 49 -7.52 -0.36 -0.52
CA SER A 49 -7.48 -1.82 -0.62
C SER A 49 -7.77 -2.28 -2.05
N ARG A 50 -7.74 -3.59 -2.30
CA ARG A 50 -8.01 -4.20 -3.61
C ARG A 50 -9.29 -3.66 -4.27
N ARG A 51 -10.36 -3.51 -3.49
CA ARG A 51 -11.68 -3.06 -3.99
C ARG A 51 -11.73 -1.57 -4.34
N ASP A 52 -10.84 -0.78 -3.74
CA ASP A 52 -10.84 0.68 -3.88
C ASP A 52 -9.98 1.11 -5.08
N LEU A 53 -9.08 0.23 -5.57
CA LEU A 53 -8.20 0.48 -6.71
C LEU A 53 -8.94 1.06 -7.93
N PRO A 54 -10.03 0.45 -8.46
CA PRO A 54 -10.69 0.98 -9.65
C PRO A 54 -11.25 2.39 -9.45
N TYR A 55 -11.75 2.68 -8.24
CA TYR A 55 -12.30 4.00 -7.90
C TYR A 55 -11.22 5.07 -7.86
N VAL A 56 -10.12 4.81 -7.13
CA VAL A 56 -9.02 5.78 -6.97
C VAL A 56 -8.32 6.05 -8.31
N LEU A 57 -8.13 5.00 -9.13
CA LEU A 57 -7.50 5.13 -10.44
C LEU A 57 -8.40 5.92 -11.41
N SER A 58 -9.69 5.58 -11.51
CA SER A 58 -10.62 6.26 -12.44
C SER A 58 -10.91 7.71 -12.07
N LYS A 59 -10.81 8.07 -10.79
CA LYS A 59 -11.05 9.44 -10.31
C LYS A 59 -9.80 10.30 -10.24
N GLY A 60 -8.63 9.79 -10.63
CA GLY A 60 -7.39 10.58 -10.57
C GLY A 60 -6.96 10.92 -9.14
N LEU A 61 -7.36 10.10 -8.15
CA LEU A 61 -7.15 10.43 -6.73
C LEU A 61 -5.78 9.95 -6.24
N MET A 62 -5.36 10.51 -5.12
CA MET A 62 -4.21 10.02 -4.36
C MET A 62 -4.64 8.93 -3.38
N GLY A 63 -3.86 7.86 -3.27
CA GLY A 63 -4.19 6.73 -2.41
C GLY A 63 -2.99 6.10 -1.73
N GLY A 64 -3.07 5.95 -0.41
CA GLY A 64 -2.15 5.12 0.37
C GLY A 64 -2.58 3.67 0.30
N THR A 65 -1.78 2.81 -0.32
CA THR A 65 -2.14 1.40 -0.51
C THR A 65 -2.01 0.62 0.80
N THR A 66 -3.03 -0.18 1.11
CA THR A 66 -2.96 -1.19 2.18
C THR A 66 -2.14 -2.39 1.72
N VAL A 67 -1.91 -3.38 2.60
CA VAL A 67 -1.23 -4.64 2.24
C VAL A 67 -1.84 -5.27 0.99
N SER A 68 -3.16 -5.44 0.95
CA SER A 68 -3.87 -6.03 -0.21
C SER A 68 -3.66 -5.25 -1.53
N GLY A 69 -3.73 -3.92 -1.50
CA GLY A 69 -3.51 -3.09 -2.68
C GLY A 69 -2.05 -3.10 -3.13
N THR A 70 -1.14 -3.13 -2.16
CA THR A 70 0.31 -3.16 -2.40
C THR A 70 0.74 -4.49 -3.03
N MET A 71 0.21 -5.63 -2.56
CA MET A 71 0.50 -6.94 -3.15
C MET A 71 0.12 -7.02 -4.63
N ILE A 72 -1.03 -6.46 -5.01
CA ILE A 72 -1.48 -6.43 -6.43
C ILE A 72 -0.51 -5.64 -7.29
N ALA A 73 -0.10 -4.46 -6.81
CA ALA A 73 0.84 -3.60 -7.53
C ALA A 73 2.25 -4.24 -7.60
N ALA A 74 2.73 -4.80 -6.49
CA ALA A 74 4.03 -5.48 -6.41
C ALA A 74 4.08 -6.71 -7.34
N HIS A 75 3.04 -7.53 -7.33
CA HIS A 75 2.91 -8.69 -8.22
C HIS A 75 2.94 -8.26 -9.69
N LYS A 76 2.19 -7.20 -10.06
CA LYS A 76 2.21 -6.65 -11.42
C LYS A 76 3.56 -6.07 -11.83
N ALA A 77 4.33 -5.57 -10.87
CA ALA A 77 5.69 -5.06 -11.08
C ALA A 77 6.77 -6.15 -11.02
N GLY A 78 6.39 -7.43 -10.81
CA GLY A 78 7.34 -8.54 -10.71
C GLY A 78 8.18 -8.52 -9.44
N ILE A 79 7.71 -7.88 -8.37
CA ILE A 79 8.41 -7.81 -7.07
C ILE A 79 7.91 -8.98 -6.19
N PRO A 80 8.75 -9.99 -5.91
CA PRO A 80 8.32 -11.20 -5.19
C PRO A 80 8.31 -11.00 -3.66
N VAL A 81 8.97 -9.96 -3.15
CA VAL A 81 9.13 -9.72 -1.71
C VAL A 81 8.53 -8.36 -1.33
N PHE A 82 7.66 -8.37 -0.32
CA PHE A 82 7.05 -7.18 0.24
C PHE A 82 7.16 -7.20 1.76
N VAL A 83 7.57 -6.08 2.35
CA VAL A 83 7.71 -5.90 3.80
C VAL A 83 6.72 -4.85 4.29
N THR A 84 6.07 -5.13 5.42
CA THR A 84 5.13 -4.22 6.08
C THR A 84 5.28 -4.31 7.59
N GLY A 85 4.79 -3.30 8.33
CA GLY A 85 4.81 -3.33 9.79
C GLY A 85 3.86 -4.36 10.39
N GLY A 86 2.76 -4.68 9.71
CA GLY A 86 1.81 -5.70 10.13
C GLY A 86 0.74 -5.97 9.07
N ILE A 87 0.32 -7.22 8.96
CA ILE A 87 -0.78 -7.61 8.07
C ILE A 87 -2.14 -7.43 8.78
N GLY A 88 -3.18 -7.09 8.03
CA GLY A 88 -4.53 -7.06 8.60
C GLY A 88 -5.07 -8.47 8.77
N GLY A 89 -5.77 -8.72 9.87
CA GLY A 89 -6.33 -10.02 10.22
C GLY A 89 -7.79 -9.95 10.65
N VAL A 90 -8.26 -11.05 11.23
CA VAL A 90 -9.61 -11.14 11.79
C VAL A 90 -9.71 -10.24 13.02
N HIS A 91 -10.73 -9.38 13.07
CA HIS A 91 -10.96 -8.52 14.22
C HIS A 91 -11.51 -9.35 15.39
N ARG A 92 -11.21 -8.92 16.63
CA ARG A 92 -11.84 -9.51 17.82
C ARG A 92 -13.36 -9.31 17.74
N GLY A 93 -14.14 -10.37 18.00
CA GLY A 93 -15.60 -10.35 17.83
C GLY A 93 -16.10 -10.54 16.39
N ALA A 94 -15.23 -10.88 15.44
CA ALA A 94 -15.66 -11.09 14.04
C ALA A 94 -16.60 -12.29 13.83
N GLN A 95 -16.77 -13.18 14.82
CA GLN A 95 -17.84 -14.20 14.78
C GLN A 95 -19.23 -13.57 14.79
N GLU A 96 -19.38 -12.41 15.41
CA GLU A 96 -20.64 -11.66 15.49
C GLU A 96 -20.74 -10.57 14.42
N CYS A 97 -19.58 -10.11 13.90
CA CYS A 97 -19.51 -8.97 12.98
C CYS A 97 -19.13 -9.38 11.54
N LYS A 98 -20.09 -9.24 10.60
CA LYS A 98 -19.93 -9.59 9.17
C LYS A 98 -18.95 -8.71 8.37
N PHE A 99 -18.43 -7.62 8.92
CA PHE A 99 -17.70 -6.58 8.16
C PHE A 99 -16.19 -6.84 7.94
N CYS A 100 -15.58 -7.83 8.60
CA CYS A 100 -14.11 -7.87 8.80
C CYS A 100 -13.26 -8.69 7.80
N ARG A 101 -13.70 -8.99 6.56
CA ARG A 101 -13.06 -10.04 5.70
C ARG A 101 -12.02 -9.61 4.64
N SER A 102 -11.64 -8.34 4.46
CA SER A 102 -11.00 -7.91 3.19
C SER A 102 -9.54 -8.33 2.96
N ASN A 103 -8.70 -8.45 4.00
CA ASN A 103 -7.25 -8.65 3.80
C ASN A 103 -6.82 -10.11 3.66
N ASN A 104 -7.51 -11.04 4.33
CA ASN A 104 -7.10 -12.45 4.37
C ASN A 104 -7.25 -13.20 3.04
N GLN A 105 -8.01 -12.64 2.10
CA GLN A 105 -8.23 -13.24 0.77
C GLN A 105 -7.13 -12.91 -0.25
N SER A 106 -6.16 -12.05 0.09
CA SER A 106 -5.12 -11.60 -0.85
C SER A 106 -3.83 -12.42 -0.77
N ILE A 107 -3.79 -13.43 0.11
CA ILE A 107 -2.57 -14.19 0.48
C ILE A 107 -2.46 -15.52 -0.29
N ASN A 108 -3.50 -15.91 -1.04
CA ASN A 108 -3.51 -17.11 -1.90
C ASN A 108 -3.43 -16.73 -3.37
#